data_AF-A0A543PPT5-F1
#
_entry.id   AF-A0A543PPT5-F1
#
_cell.length_a   1.000
_cell.length_b   1.000
_cell.length_c   1.000
_cell.angle_alpha   90.00
_cell.angle_beta   90.00
_cell.angle_gamma   90.00
#
_symmetry.space_group_name_H-M   'P 1'
#
loop_
_entity.id
_entity.type
_entity.pdbx_description
1 polymer ?
#
loop_
_entity_poly.entity_id
_entity_poly.type
_entity_poly.pdbx_seq_one_letter_code
_entity_poly.pdbx_strand_id
1 'polypeptide(L)'
;MDWVVSLIYVALLAWGMSVGIRQIIQGRRHPEQLLNPLFSNRLALNLFTLHIVVVSLDLFVIGPWSVANKSTLWYWGGRILLVTSSLPIAAFFNRNPQSFGRLIGTWVVARNFFEYGLHILVAAIAVRWDLYYLLLWWIVAYRYLDVGPRRALQKLYGTPELKAARPWAPVLNWVVIASLYVLTYFVVAGQWLVFAKVPGDDVPTHVAATWEYVVVFTANLALALVVWTRVAAYTRSLMARAEAAPAVQGVAPR
;
A
#
# COMPACT_ATOMS: atom_id res chain seq x y z
N MET A 1 -7.01 -16.71 23.04
CA MET A 1 -5.84 -15.94 22.58
C MET A 1 -6.07 -15.44 21.15
N ASP A 2 -6.39 -16.32 20.21
CA ASP A 2 -6.56 -16.05 18.77
C ASP A 2 -7.60 -14.96 18.45
N TRP A 3 -8.73 -14.94 19.17
CA TRP A 3 -9.74 -13.89 19.04
C TRP A 3 -9.21 -12.50 19.41
N VAL A 4 -8.40 -12.40 20.46
CA VAL A 4 -7.79 -11.13 20.89
C VAL A 4 -6.81 -10.64 19.83
N VAL A 5 -5.95 -11.52 19.33
CA VAL A 5 -4.99 -11.20 18.25
C VAL A 5 -5.73 -10.76 16.99
N SER A 6 -6.81 -11.46 16.63
CA SER A 6 -7.65 -11.13 15.47
C SER A 6 -8.30 -9.75 15.62
N LEU A 7 -8.83 -9.42 16.80
CA LEU A 7 -9.42 -8.11 17.08
C LEU A 7 -8.38 -6.99 16.98
N ILE A 8 -7.19 -7.17 17.53
CA ILE A 8 -6.08 -6.20 17.41
C ILE A 8 -5.72 -5.99 15.95
N TYR A 9 -5.58 -7.08 15.19
CA TYR A 9 -5.25 -7.03 13.77
C TYR A 9 -6.32 -6.27 12.96
N VAL A 10 -7.60 -6.56 13.17
CA VAL A 10 -8.71 -5.84 12.51
C VAL A 10 -8.75 -4.37 12.92
N ALA A 11 -8.52 -4.06 14.20
CA ALA A 11 -8.46 -2.68 14.68
C ALA A 11 -7.32 -1.88 14.02
N LEU A 12 -6.15 -2.50 13.84
CA LEU A 12 -5.02 -1.89 13.12
C LEU A 12 -5.35 -1.67 11.64
N LEU A 13 -5.98 -2.64 10.96
CA LEU A 13 -6.45 -2.47 9.58
C LEU A 13 -7.44 -1.31 9.45
N ALA A 14 -8.46 -1.29 10.30
CA ALA A 14 -9.48 -0.24 10.30
C ALA A 14 -8.86 1.14 10.58
N TRP A 15 -7.92 1.22 11.52
CA TRP A 15 -7.20 2.45 11.82
C TRP A 15 -6.38 2.92 10.62
N GLY A 16 -5.60 2.04 9.99
CA GLY A 16 -4.83 2.37 8.80
C GLY A 16 -5.69 2.85 7.63
N MET A 17 -6.79 2.15 7.36
CA MET A 17 -7.76 2.53 6.33
C MET A 17 -8.38 3.91 6.63
N SER A 18 -8.77 4.17 7.88
CA SER A 18 -9.34 5.45 8.28
C SER A 18 -8.37 6.62 8.06
N VAL A 19 -7.07 6.41 8.26
CA VAL A 19 -6.03 7.40 7.96
C VAL A 19 -5.94 7.64 6.46
N GLY A 20 -5.93 6.59 5.64
CA GLY A 20 -5.91 6.72 4.17
C GLY A 20 -7.11 7.51 3.65
N ILE A 21 -8.32 7.19 4.12
CA ILE A 21 -9.55 7.92 3.78
C ILE A 21 -9.45 9.38 4.23
N ARG A 22 -8.96 9.64 5.45
CA ARG A 22 -8.79 11.01 5.95
C ARG A 22 -7.84 11.81 5.06
N GLN A 23 -6.74 11.22 4.59
CA GLN A 23 -5.82 11.89 3.67
C GLN A 23 -6.49 12.24 2.35
N ILE A 24 -7.36 11.37 1.83
CA ILE A 24 -8.14 11.64 0.62
C ILE A 24 -9.11 12.81 0.84
N ILE A 25 -9.84 12.80 1.96
CA ILE A 25 -10.80 13.86 2.31
C ILE A 25 -10.08 15.20 2.52
N GLN A 26 -8.99 15.20 3.30
CA GLN A 26 -8.17 16.39 3.54
C GLN A 26 -7.58 16.92 2.23
N GLY A 27 -7.03 16.06 1.36
CA GLY A 27 -6.50 16.52 0.08
C GLY A 27 -7.55 17.15 -0.84
N ARG A 28 -8.83 16.79 -0.69
CA ARG A 28 -9.93 17.38 -1.46
C ARG A 28 -10.46 18.68 -0.86
N ARG A 29 -10.55 18.78 0.47
CA ARG A 29 -11.24 19.87 1.18
C ARG A 29 -10.30 20.89 1.84
N HIS A 30 -9.16 20.41 2.33
CA HIS A 30 -8.19 21.17 3.13
C HIS A 30 -6.74 20.78 2.75
N PRO A 31 -6.32 20.98 1.48
CA PRO A 31 -4.99 20.59 1.01
C PRO A 31 -3.85 21.25 1.82
N GLU A 32 -4.10 22.42 2.41
CA GLU A 32 -3.18 23.14 3.30
C GLU A 32 -2.88 22.40 4.61
N GLN A 33 -3.75 21.46 5.02
CA GLN A 33 -3.60 20.69 6.25
C GLN A 33 -2.88 19.34 6.01
N LEU A 34 -2.43 19.07 4.78
CA LEU A 34 -1.79 17.81 4.43
C LEU A 34 -0.36 17.73 4.98
N LEU A 35 -0.09 16.66 5.75
CA LEU A 35 1.27 16.29 6.16
C LEU A 35 2.20 15.98 4.97
N ASN A 36 1.63 15.59 3.82
CA ASN A 36 2.37 15.40 2.58
C ASN A 36 1.83 16.37 1.52
N PRO A 37 2.53 17.49 1.26
CA PRO A 37 2.11 18.51 0.30
C PRO A 37 1.93 17.97 -1.12
N LEU A 38 2.54 16.83 -1.47
CA LEU A 38 2.41 16.20 -2.79
C LEU A 38 0.95 15.90 -3.13
N PHE A 39 0.14 15.56 -2.13
CA PHE A 39 -1.28 15.25 -2.31
C PHE A 39 -2.17 16.49 -2.48
N SER A 40 -1.62 17.71 -2.43
CA SER A 40 -2.32 18.91 -2.89
C SER A 40 -2.51 18.92 -4.42
N ASN A 41 -1.66 18.19 -5.17
CA ASN A 41 -1.88 17.99 -6.59
C ASN A 41 -3.03 16.99 -6.79
N ARG A 42 -4.13 17.46 -7.39
CA ARG A 42 -5.34 16.63 -7.65
C ARG A 42 -5.04 15.36 -8.45
N LEU A 43 -4.10 15.39 -9.39
CA LEU A 43 -3.73 14.21 -10.18
C LEU A 43 -3.01 13.17 -9.31
N ALA A 44 -2.11 13.62 -8.43
CA ALA A 44 -1.44 12.74 -7.48
C ALA A 44 -2.42 12.15 -6.45
N LEU A 45 -3.33 12.97 -5.93
CA LEU A 45 -4.39 12.53 -5.03
C LEU A 45 -5.31 11.50 -5.69
N ASN A 46 -5.64 11.68 -6.96
CA ASN A 46 -6.47 10.74 -7.73
C ASN A 46 -5.76 9.40 -7.97
N LEU A 47 -4.46 9.40 -8.24
CA LEU A 47 -3.65 8.18 -8.34
C LEU A 47 -3.57 7.46 -6.98
N PHE A 48 -3.35 8.19 -5.89
CA PHE A 48 -3.37 7.64 -4.54
C PHE A 48 -4.74 7.07 -4.15
N THR A 49 -5.82 7.79 -4.45
CA THR A 49 -7.19 7.33 -4.20
C THR A 49 -7.48 6.02 -4.93
N LEU A 50 -7.11 5.94 -6.22
CA LEU A 50 -7.29 4.73 -7.02
C LEU A 50 -6.53 3.55 -6.41
N HIS A 51 -5.28 3.76 -6.00
CA HIS A 51 -4.48 2.75 -5.33
C HIS A 51 -5.12 2.24 -4.03
N ILE A 52 -5.60 3.15 -3.17
CA ILE A 52 -6.28 2.77 -1.91
C ILE A 52 -7.54 1.96 -2.19
N VAL A 53 -8.33 2.31 -3.21
CA VAL A 53 -9.50 1.53 -3.62
C VAL A 53 -9.10 0.12 -4.03
N VAL A 54 -8.08 -0.02 -4.89
CA VAL A 54 -7.62 -1.34 -5.37
C VAL A 54 -7.03 -2.18 -4.24
N VAL A 55 -6.19 -1.61 -3.38
CA VAL A 55 -5.64 -2.32 -2.21
C VAL A 55 -6.75 -2.78 -1.26
N SER A 56 -7.79 -1.97 -1.06
CA SER A 56 -8.93 -2.35 -0.22
C SER A 56 -9.74 -3.48 -0.85
N LEU A 57 -10.04 -3.39 -2.16
CA LEU A 57 -10.76 -4.44 -2.88
C LEU A 57 -9.99 -5.75 -2.86
N ASP A 58 -8.67 -5.70 -3.06
CA ASP A 58 -7.83 -6.88 -2.98
C ASP A 58 -7.81 -7.48 -1.57
N LEU A 59 -7.58 -6.66 -0.54
CA LEU A 59 -7.45 -7.15 0.84
C LEU A 59 -8.76 -7.71 1.40
N PHE A 60 -9.90 -7.10 1.09
CA PHE A 60 -11.17 -7.42 1.74
C PHE A 60 -12.13 -8.26 0.89
N VAL A 61 -11.94 -8.32 -0.43
CA VAL A 61 -12.88 -8.99 -1.34
C VAL A 61 -12.16 -10.00 -2.23
N ILE A 62 -11.30 -9.55 -3.14
CA ILE A 62 -10.72 -10.39 -4.20
C ILE A 62 -9.76 -11.42 -3.60
N GLY A 63 -8.87 -11.00 -2.69
CA GLY A 63 -7.91 -11.88 -2.04
C GLY A 63 -8.57 -12.95 -1.18
N PRO A 64 -9.46 -12.59 -0.24
CA PRO A 64 -10.20 -13.57 0.56
C PRO A 64 -11.01 -14.54 -0.31
N TRP A 65 -11.69 -14.05 -1.34
CA TRP A 65 -12.41 -14.89 -2.31
C TRP A 65 -11.48 -15.89 -3.01
N SER A 66 -10.32 -15.42 -3.45
CA SER A 66 -9.32 -16.22 -4.14
C SER A 66 -8.76 -17.32 -3.23
N VAL A 67 -8.41 -16.99 -1.98
CA VAL A 67 -7.91 -17.95 -0.99
C VAL A 67 -8.99 -18.97 -0.61
N ALA A 68 -10.19 -18.51 -0.26
CA ALA A 68 -11.26 -19.38 0.24
C ALA A 68 -11.73 -20.41 -0.79
N ASN A 69 -11.73 -20.06 -2.07
CA ASN A 69 -12.21 -20.93 -3.15
C ASN A 69 -11.09 -21.53 -4.00
N LYS A 70 -9.81 -21.33 -3.63
CA LYS A 70 -8.67 -21.69 -4.50
C LYS A 70 -8.85 -21.19 -5.94
N SER A 71 -9.29 -19.94 -6.10
CA SER A 71 -9.65 -19.39 -7.41
C SER A 71 -8.47 -18.73 -8.12
N THR A 72 -7.84 -19.47 -9.05
CA THR A 72 -6.66 -19.01 -9.80
C THR A 72 -6.92 -17.76 -10.63
N LEU A 73 -8.11 -17.64 -11.22
CA LEU A 73 -8.48 -16.46 -12.03
C LEU A 73 -8.50 -15.19 -11.18
N TRP A 74 -9.15 -15.23 -10.01
CA TRP A 74 -9.25 -14.08 -9.12
C TRP A 74 -7.93 -13.79 -8.42
N TYR A 75 -7.12 -14.83 -8.12
CA TYR A 75 -5.76 -14.67 -7.63
C TYR A 75 -4.94 -13.79 -8.59
N TRP A 76 -4.88 -14.19 -9.87
CA TRP A 76 -4.13 -13.45 -10.88
C TRP A 76 -4.75 -12.09 -11.17
N GLY A 77 -6.07 -12.02 -11.25
CA GLY A 77 -6.82 -10.78 -11.42
C GLY A 77 -6.48 -9.75 -10.34
N GLY A 78 -6.48 -10.14 -9.07
CA GLY A 78 -6.12 -9.28 -7.94
C GLY A 78 -4.66 -8.87 -7.95
N ARG A 79 -3.73 -9.80 -8.25
CA ARG A 79 -2.29 -9.48 -8.35
C ARG A 79 -1.99 -8.47 -9.45
N ILE A 80 -2.58 -8.61 -10.63
CA ILE A 80 -2.39 -7.66 -11.73
C ILE A 80 -2.95 -6.29 -11.32
N LEU A 81 -4.17 -6.22 -10.78
CA LEU A 81 -4.75 -4.96 -10.28
C LEU A 81 -3.84 -4.26 -9.28
N LEU A 82 -3.30 -5.00 -8.30
CA LEU A 82 -2.39 -4.47 -7.31
C LEU A 82 -1.11 -3.93 -7.95
N VAL A 83 -0.45 -4.69 -8.82
CA VAL A 83 0.79 -4.24 -9.48
C VAL A 83 0.52 -2.98 -10.30
N THR A 84 -0.51 -2.99 -11.15
CA THR A 84 -0.88 -1.85 -12.01
C THR A 84 -1.17 -0.60 -11.19
N SER A 85 -1.91 -0.71 -10.09
CA SER A 85 -2.23 0.44 -9.23
C SER A 85 -1.09 0.89 -8.32
N SER A 86 -0.13 0.01 -8.00
CA SER A 86 0.99 0.31 -7.11
C SER A 86 2.19 0.95 -7.81
N LEU A 87 2.41 0.62 -9.10
CA LEU A 87 3.54 1.14 -9.89
C LEU A 87 3.64 2.68 -9.90
N PRO A 88 2.56 3.45 -10.12
CA PRO A 88 2.62 4.92 -10.06
C PRO A 88 3.04 5.44 -8.68
N ILE A 89 2.55 4.80 -7.62
CA ILE A 89 2.88 5.19 -6.24
C ILE A 89 4.38 4.96 -5.98
N ALA A 90 4.90 3.83 -6.44
CA ALA A 90 6.32 3.50 -6.32
C ALA A 90 7.21 4.50 -7.08
N ALA A 91 6.84 4.79 -8.33
CA ALA A 91 7.62 5.64 -9.22
C ALA A 91 7.62 7.12 -8.78
N PHE A 92 6.48 7.64 -8.33
CA PHE A 92 6.31 9.08 -8.11
C PHE A 92 6.22 9.49 -6.64
N PHE A 93 5.69 8.65 -5.74
CA PHE A 93 5.27 9.09 -4.40
C PHE A 93 6.14 8.53 -3.26
N ASN A 94 6.97 7.50 -3.53
CA ASN A 94 7.91 6.97 -2.53
C ASN A 94 9.13 7.87 -2.25
N ARG A 95 9.29 8.98 -2.99
CA ARG A 95 10.44 9.89 -2.87
C ARG A 95 10.12 11.14 -2.05
N ASN A 96 9.45 11.02 -0.90
CA ASN A 96 9.21 12.19 -0.04
C ASN A 96 9.94 12.14 1.32
N PRO A 97 11.27 12.30 1.33
CA PRO A 97 12.08 12.33 2.56
C PRO A 97 11.70 13.49 3.51
N GLN A 98 11.01 14.52 3.00
CA GLN A 98 10.59 15.69 3.79
C GLN A 98 9.47 15.34 4.79
N SER A 99 8.63 14.36 4.47
CA SER A 99 7.46 14.03 5.28
C SER A 99 7.71 13.00 6.39
N PHE A 100 8.79 12.21 6.33
CA PHE A 100 9.05 11.14 7.32
C PHE A 100 10.48 11.11 7.89
N GLY A 101 11.41 11.90 7.33
CA GLY A 101 12.83 11.80 7.64
C GLY A 101 13.52 10.64 6.92
N ARG A 102 14.85 10.69 6.84
CA ARG A 102 15.67 9.75 6.03
C ARG A 102 15.48 8.29 6.44
N LEU A 103 15.43 7.99 7.74
CA LEU A 103 15.32 6.62 8.27
C LEU A 103 14.02 5.94 7.80
N ILE A 104 12.87 6.55 8.08
CA ILE A 104 11.57 5.98 7.75
C ILE A 104 11.35 5.99 6.23
N GLY A 105 11.82 7.04 5.54
CA GLY A 105 11.78 7.10 4.08
C GLY A 105 12.54 5.93 3.43
N THR A 106 13.77 5.66 3.87
CA THR A 106 14.57 4.53 3.38
C THR A 106 13.91 3.19 3.68
N TRP A 107 13.35 3.02 4.89
CA TRP A 107 12.60 1.80 5.24
C TRP A 107 11.42 1.56 4.30
N VAL A 108 10.59 2.58 4.06
CA VAL A 108 9.43 2.48 3.16
C VAL A 108 9.87 2.10 1.74
N VAL A 109 10.95 2.69 1.23
CA VAL A 109 11.49 2.35 -0.10
C VAL A 109 11.97 0.89 -0.12
N ALA A 110 12.83 0.50 0.82
CA ALA A 110 13.39 -0.86 0.88
C ALA A 110 12.28 -1.92 1.01
N ARG A 111 11.33 -1.69 1.92
CA ARG A 111 10.15 -2.53 2.09
C ARG A 111 9.37 -2.66 0.79
N ASN A 112 9.06 -1.55 0.12
CA ASN A 112 8.27 -1.61 -1.12
C ASN A 112 8.99 -2.40 -2.22
N PHE A 113 10.31 -2.27 -2.37
CA PHE A 113 11.08 -3.12 -3.30
C PHE A 113 11.01 -4.60 -2.92
N PHE A 114 11.16 -4.93 -1.63
CA PHE A 114 11.00 -6.29 -1.13
C PHE A 114 9.60 -6.84 -1.42
N GLU A 115 8.54 -6.10 -1.09
CA GLU A 115 7.15 -6.50 -1.32
C GLU A 115 6.87 -6.75 -2.81
N TYR A 116 7.34 -5.88 -3.69
CA TYR A 116 7.21 -6.10 -5.14
C TYR A 116 7.97 -7.32 -5.61
N GLY A 117 9.21 -7.51 -5.15
CA GLY A 117 9.99 -8.71 -5.46
C GLY A 117 9.29 -9.98 -5.01
N LEU A 118 8.70 -9.98 -3.81
CA LEU A 118 7.97 -11.12 -3.26
C LEU A 118 6.68 -11.38 -4.04
N HIS A 119 5.95 -10.34 -4.45
CA HIS A 119 4.78 -10.51 -5.31
C HIS A 119 5.15 -11.11 -6.68
N ILE A 120 6.26 -10.69 -7.28
CA ILE A 120 6.76 -11.26 -8.53
C ILE A 120 7.21 -12.71 -8.33
N LEU A 121 7.92 -13.01 -7.25
CA LEU A 121 8.37 -14.36 -6.92
C LEU A 121 7.18 -15.32 -6.75
N VAL A 122 6.17 -14.92 -5.98
CA VAL A 122 4.99 -15.77 -5.74
C VAL A 122 4.11 -15.90 -6.99
N ALA A 123 4.10 -14.89 -7.86
CA ALA A 123 3.55 -15.02 -9.20
C ALA A 123 4.34 -16.04 -10.05
N ALA A 124 5.68 -16.03 -9.98
CA ALA A 124 6.53 -16.88 -10.80
C ALA A 124 6.52 -18.36 -10.40
N ILE A 125 6.26 -18.68 -9.13
CA ILE A 125 6.09 -20.06 -8.66
C ILE A 125 4.67 -20.55 -8.98
N ALA A 126 4.52 -21.86 -9.24
CA ALA A 126 3.21 -22.48 -9.36
C ALA A 126 2.32 -22.08 -8.17
N VAL A 127 1.03 -21.82 -8.44
CA VAL A 127 0.10 -21.24 -7.47
C VAL A 127 0.11 -22.04 -6.16
N ARG A 128 0.62 -21.40 -5.11
CA ARG A 128 0.71 -21.93 -3.75
C ARG A 128 -0.17 -21.11 -2.83
N TRP A 129 -1.29 -21.70 -2.39
CA TRP A 129 -2.31 -21.01 -1.61
C TRP A 129 -1.83 -20.61 -0.22
N ASP A 130 -0.89 -21.34 0.36
CA ASP A 130 -0.23 -21.00 1.63
C ASP A 130 0.65 -19.74 1.49
N LEU A 131 1.39 -19.64 0.38
CA LEU A 131 2.20 -18.46 0.08
C LEU A 131 1.32 -17.25 -0.27
N TYR A 132 0.21 -17.49 -0.99
CA TYR A 132 -0.73 -16.43 -1.27
C TYR A 132 -1.46 -15.93 -0.02
N TYR A 133 -1.81 -16.83 0.89
CA TYR A 133 -2.34 -16.50 2.21
C TYR A 133 -1.38 -15.58 2.98
N LEU A 134 -0.08 -15.93 3.02
CA LEU A 134 0.94 -15.06 3.63
C LEU A 134 1.00 -13.71 2.91
N LEU A 135 1.06 -13.67 1.58
CA LEU A 135 1.08 -12.41 0.84
C LEU A 135 -0.11 -11.51 1.17
N LEU A 136 -1.31 -12.07 1.26
CA LEU A 136 -2.52 -11.30 1.49
C LEU A 136 -2.54 -10.72 2.91
N TRP A 137 -2.42 -11.59 3.92
CA TRP A 137 -2.66 -11.21 5.31
C TRP A 137 -1.41 -10.68 6.02
N TRP A 138 -0.22 -10.84 5.45
CA TRP A 138 0.98 -10.17 5.95
C TRP A 138 1.33 -8.96 5.08
N ILE A 139 1.66 -9.18 3.82
CA ILE A 139 2.29 -8.15 2.98
C ILE A 139 1.28 -7.09 2.53
N VAL A 140 0.16 -7.49 1.93
CA VAL A 140 -0.85 -6.55 1.45
C VAL A 140 -1.51 -5.85 2.64
N ALA A 141 -1.85 -6.59 3.69
CA ALA A 141 -2.40 -6.05 4.93
C ALA A 141 -1.50 -5.03 5.64
N TYR A 142 -0.17 -5.24 5.62
CA TYR A 142 0.78 -4.34 6.29
C TYR A 142 0.69 -2.90 5.80
N ARG A 143 0.23 -2.69 4.54
CA ARG A 143 -0.06 -1.37 3.98
C ARG A 143 -1.08 -0.57 4.78
N TYR A 144 -1.88 -1.21 5.63
CA TYR A 144 -2.75 -0.55 6.60
C TYR A 144 -2.26 -0.71 8.04
N LEU A 145 -1.74 -1.89 8.43
CA LEU A 145 -1.40 -2.18 9.83
C LEU A 145 -0.43 -1.16 10.45
N ASP A 146 0.55 -0.68 9.68
CA ASP A 146 1.56 0.27 10.20
C ASP A 146 1.09 1.73 10.17
N VAL A 147 0.09 2.05 9.36
CA VAL A 147 -0.24 3.44 9.01
C VAL A 147 -0.77 4.21 10.23
N GLY A 148 -1.71 3.62 10.97
CA GLY A 148 -2.28 4.21 12.17
C GLY A 148 -1.22 4.50 13.25
N PRO A 149 -0.51 3.47 13.74
CA PRO A 149 0.57 3.60 14.71
C PRO A 149 1.65 4.59 14.24
N ARG A 150 2.09 4.49 12.97
CA ARG A 150 3.11 5.37 12.40
C ARG A 150 2.69 6.83 12.44
N ARG A 151 1.43 7.15 12.08
CA ARG A 151 0.92 8.53 12.12
C ARG A 151 0.71 9.02 13.55
N ALA A 152 0.34 8.15 14.49
CA ALA A 152 0.23 8.52 15.88
C ALA A 152 1.59 8.96 16.45
N LEU A 153 2.64 8.15 16.23
CA LEU A 153 3.99 8.45 16.69
C LEU A 153 4.61 9.63 15.94
N GLN A 154 4.25 9.84 14.68
CA GLN A 154 4.69 11.01 13.91
C GLN A 154 4.33 12.33 14.58
N LYS A 155 3.22 12.40 15.33
CA LYS A 155 2.84 13.61 16.07
C LYS A 155 3.89 14.02 17.12
N LEU A 156 4.74 13.11 17.57
CA LEU A 156 5.79 13.39 18.55
C LEU A 156 6.97 14.19 17.98
N TYR A 157 7.17 14.17 16.65
CA TYR A 157 8.32 14.77 15.97
C TYR A 157 7.96 15.44 14.64
N GLY A 158 6.68 15.72 14.41
CA GLY A 158 6.16 16.22 13.13
C GLY A 158 6.61 17.63 12.75
N THR A 159 7.19 18.39 13.69
CA THR A 159 7.77 19.72 13.44
C THR A 159 9.26 19.75 13.78
N PRO A 160 10.04 20.69 13.22
CA PRO A 160 11.45 20.84 13.57
C PRO A 160 11.70 20.98 15.07
N GLU A 161 10.86 21.73 15.78
CA GLU A 161 10.96 21.99 17.21
C GLU A 161 10.69 20.72 18.03
N LEU A 162 9.62 20.00 17.70
CA LEU A 162 9.29 18.74 18.37
C LEU A 162 10.37 17.68 18.12
N LYS A 163 10.94 17.64 16.91
CA LYS A 163 12.02 16.73 16.54
C LYS A 163 13.33 17.08 17.27
N ALA A 164 13.66 18.37 17.40
CA ALA A 164 14.82 18.82 18.17
C ALA A 164 14.68 18.47 19.66
N ALA A 165 13.48 18.63 20.23
CA ALA A 165 13.20 18.25 21.61
C ALA A 165 13.14 16.73 21.84
N ARG A 166 12.83 15.94 20.80
CA ARG A 166 12.64 14.48 20.88
C ARG A 166 13.38 13.76 19.75
N PRO A 167 14.72 13.80 19.72
CA PRO A 167 15.51 13.20 18.65
C PRO A 167 15.36 11.68 18.54
N TRP A 168 14.92 11.02 19.63
CA TRP A 168 14.64 9.58 19.70
C TRP A 168 13.31 9.17 19.05
N ALA A 169 12.35 10.09 18.90
CA ALA A 169 11.00 9.75 18.47
C ALA A 169 10.89 9.15 17.04
N PRO A 170 11.70 9.57 16.05
CA PRO A 170 11.78 8.90 14.75
C PRO A 170 12.27 7.45 14.85
N VAL A 171 13.22 7.15 15.76
CA VAL A 171 13.74 5.80 15.97
C VAL A 171 12.67 4.93 16.62
N LEU A 172 11.97 5.44 17.65
CA LEU A 172 10.83 4.74 18.25
C LEU A 172 9.76 4.40 17.20
N ASN A 173 9.43 5.37 16.32
CA ASN A 173 8.47 5.13 15.25
C ASN A 173 8.94 4.01 14.30
N TRP A 174 10.21 4.04 13.91
CA TRP A 174 10.80 2.98 13.09
C TRP A 174 10.75 1.61 13.78
N VAL A 175 11.09 1.53 15.06
CA VAL A 175 11.01 0.30 15.85
C VAL A 175 9.59 -0.25 15.85
N VAL A 176 8.58 0.59 16.13
CA VAL A 176 7.18 0.18 16.15
C VAL A 176 6.73 -0.37 14.80
N ILE A 177 7.02 0.31 13.69
CA ILE A 177 6.61 -0.18 12.36
C ILE A 177 7.35 -1.46 11.97
N ALA A 178 8.64 -1.58 12.30
CA ALA A 178 9.43 -2.77 12.01
C ALA A 178 8.95 -3.97 12.85
N SER A 179 8.68 -3.76 14.14
CA SER A 179 8.07 -4.77 15.01
C SER A 179 6.71 -5.22 14.51
N LEU A 180 5.84 -4.29 14.08
CA LEU A 180 4.56 -4.66 13.47
C LEU A 180 4.76 -5.51 12.23
N TYR A 181 5.74 -5.19 11.37
CA TYR A 181 6.01 -5.97 10.16
C TYR A 181 6.38 -7.42 10.49
N VAL A 182 7.29 -7.61 11.45
CA VAL A 182 7.81 -8.93 11.85
C VAL A 182 6.77 -9.71 12.67
N LEU A 183 6.10 -9.08 13.64
CA LEU A 183 5.09 -9.75 14.46
C LEU A 183 3.88 -10.18 13.63
N THR A 184 3.49 -9.37 12.64
CA THR A 184 2.40 -9.75 11.72
C THR A 184 2.73 -11.02 10.95
N TYR A 185 3.98 -11.20 10.51
CA TYR A 185 4.40 -12.46 9.88
C TYR A 185 4.13 -13.65 10.79
N PHE A 186 4.56 -13.60 12.06
CA PHE A 186 4.37 -14.70 12.99
C PHE A 186 2.89 -14.98 13.30
N VAL A 187 2.09 -13.92 13.46
CA VAL A 187 0.63 -14.04 13.65
C VAL A 187 -0.04 -14.75 12.48
N VAL A 188 0.32 -14.38 11.25
CA VAL A 188 -0.26 -14.93 10.03
C VAL A 188 0.27 -16.33 9.77
N ALA A 189 1.59 -16.55 9.81
CA ALA A 189 2.21 -17.86 9.59
C ALA A 189 1.77 -18.89 10.65
N GLY A 190 1.58 -18.45 11.90
CA GLY A 190 1.01 -19.26 12.98
C GLY A 190 -0.50 -19.47 12.87
N GLN A 191 -1.18 -18.87 11.88
CA GLN A 191 -2.62 -18.93 11.66
C GLN A 191 -3.48 -18.51 12.87
N TRP A 192 -3.00 -17.52 13.64
CA TRP A 192 -3.69 -16.99 14.83
C TRP A 192 -4.88 -16.07 14.49
N LEU A 193 -5.08 -15.77 13.21
CA LEU A 193 -6.22 -15.00 12.72
C LEU A 193 -7.43 -15.93 12.51
N VAL A 194 -8.49 -15.71 13.26
CA VAL A 194 -9.67 -16.60 13.27
C VAL A 194 -10.40 -16.57 11.93
N PHE A 195 -10.47 -15.40 11.28
CA PHE A 195 -11.17 -15.21 10.01
C PHE A 195 -10.32 -15.58 8.78
N ALA A 196 -9.02 -15.81 8.93
CA ALA A 196 -8.10 -16.03 7.82
C ALA A 196 -7.49 -17.42 7.92
N LYS A 197 -7.89 -18.32 7.01
CA LYS A 197 -7.38 -19.70 6.95
C LYS A 197 -6.80 -20.01 5.57
N VAL A 198 -5.77 -20.86 5.56
CA VAL A 198 -5.29 -21.51 4.34
C VAL A 198 -6.32 -22.56 3.94
N PRO A 199 -6.74 -22.64 2.67
CA PRO A 199 -7.71 -23.64 2.25
C PRO A 199 -7.10 -25.05 2.40
N GLY A 200 -7.86 -25.97 3.00
CA GLY A 200 -7.46 -27.37 3.17
C GLY A 200 -7.33 -28.11 1.85
N ASP A 201 -6.69 -29.27 1.86
CA ASP A 201 -6.48 -30.09 0.66
C ASP A 201 -7.81 -30.58 0.04
N ASP A 202 -8.83 -30.73 0.89
CA ASP A 202 -10.20 -31.13 0.55
C ASP A 202 -11.00 -30.05 -0.19
N VAL A 203 -10.57 -28.78 -0.14
CA VAL A 203 -11.22 -27.70 -0.87
C VAL A 203 -10.90 -27.83 -2.36
N PRO A 204 -11.91 -28.04 -3.24
CA PRO A 204 -11.66 -28.12 -4.67
C PRO A 204 -11.25 -26.78 -5.25
N THR A 205 -10.41 -26.80 -6.27
CA THR A 205 -10.07 -25.61 -7.05
C THR A 205 -11.31 -25.07 -7.74
N HIS A 206 -11.64 -23.79 -7.52
CA HIS A 206 -12.77 -23.14 -8.19
C HIS A 206 -12.59 -23.15 -9.71
N VAL A 207 -13.65 -23.59 -10.41
CA VAL A 207 -13.75 -23.54 -11.85
C VAL A 207 -14.46 -22.24 -12.23
N ALA A 208 -13.71 -21.30 -12.81
CA ALA A 208 -14.25 -20.00 -13.16
C ALA A 208 -15.30 -20.10 -14.29
N ALA A 209 -16.45 -19.48 -14.07
CA ALA A 209 -17.45 -19.29 -15.11
C ALA A 209 -17.01 -18.23 -16.13
N THR A 210 -17.55 -18.30 -17.35
CA THR A 210 -17.20 -17.35 -18.44
C THR A 210 -17.37 -15.89 -18.05
N TRP A 211 -18.40 -15.56 -17.26
CA TRP A 211 -18.63 -14.19 -16.81
C TRP A 211 -17.52 -13.69 -15.89
N GLU A 212 -16.88 -14.56 -15.11
CA GLU A 212 -15.76 -14.18 -14.23
C GLU A 212 -14.56 -13.75 -15.07
N TYR A 213 -14.27 -14.46 -16.17
CA TYR A 213 -13.21 -14.07 -17.10
C TYR A 213 -13.46 -12.69 -17.70
N VAL A 214 -14.70 -12.43 -18.13
CA VAL A 214 -15.09 -11.12 -18.67
C VAL A 214 -14.88 -10.04 -17.60
N VAL A 215 -15.39 -10.25 -16.39
CA VAL A 215 -15.24 -9.27 -15.29
C VAL A 215 -13.77 -9.01 -14.97
N VAL A 216 -12.98 -10.06 -14.75
CA VAL A 216 -11.57 -9.94 -14.35
C VAL A 216 -10.74 -9.28 -15.45
N PHE A 217 -10.94 -9.67 -16.71
CA PHE A 217 -10.21 -9.09 -17.84
C PHE A 217 -10.60 -7.63 -18.06
N THR A 218 -11.90 -7.31 -18.12
CA THR A 218 -12.38 -5.95 -18.32
C THR A 218 -11.95 -5.03 -17.18
N ALA A 219 -12.02 -5.47 -15.92
CA ALA A 219 -11.58 -4.68 -14.77
C ALA A 219 -10.08 -4.37 -14.83
N ASN A 220 -9.24 -5.36 -15.18
CA ASN A 220 -7.80 -5.16 -15.31
C ASN A 220 -7.45 -4.24 -16.49
N LEU A 221 -8.09 -4.42 -17.65
CA LEU A 221 -7.89 -3.55 -18.80
C LEU A 221 -8.32 -2.10 -18.50
N ALA A 222 -9.50 -1.92 -17.89
CA ALA A 222 -10.00 -0.61 -17.49
C ALA A 222 -9.05 0.07 -16.49
N LEU A 223 -8.57 -0.67 -15.49
CA LEU A 223 -7.60 -0.13 -14.54
C LEU A 223 -6.31 0.29 -15.25
N ALA A 224 -5.76 -0.56 -16.13
CA ALA A 224 -4.54 -0.25 -16.87
C ALA A 224 -4.69 1.04 -17.69
N LEU A 225 -5.81 1.21 -18.40
CA LEU A 225 -6.11 2.43 -19.16
C LEU A 225 -6.26 3.67 -18.26
N VAL A 226 -6.96 3.54 -17.13
CA VAL A 226 -7.13 4.63 -16.16
C VAL A 226 -5.79 5.03 -15.53
N VAL A 227 -4.96 4.05 -15.16
CA VAL A 227 -3.63 4.30 -14.62
C VAL A 227 -2.75 4.97 -15.66
N TRP A 228 -2.71 4.45 -16.89
CA TRP A 228 -1.93 5.02 -17.99
C TRP A 228 -2.29 6.49 -18.24
N THR A 229 -3.57 6.78 -18.42
CA THR A 229 -4.05 8.14 -18.71
C THR A 229 -3.75 9.12 -17.56
N ARG A 230 -3.95 8.69 -16.31
CA ARG A 230 -3.66 9.52 -15.12
C ARG A 230 -2.16 9.74 -14.92
N VAL A 231 -1.33 8.73 -15.14
CA VAL A 231 0.13 8.86 -15.10
C VAL A 231 0.60 9.81 -16.19
N ALA A 232 0.14 9.65 -17.43
CA ALA A 232 0.50 10.55 -18.52
C ALA A 232 0.10 12.01 -18.24
N ALA A 233 -1.10 12.24 -17.69
CA ALA A 233 -1.53 13.57 -17.26
C ALA A 233 -0.64 14.12 -16.12
N TYR A 234 -0.31 13.29 -15.14
CA TYR A 234 0.53 13.70 -14.02
C TYR A 234 1.96 14.04 -14.46
N THR A 235 2.59 13.20 -15.27
CA THR A 235 3.93 13.44 -15.83
C THR A 235 3.96 14.74 -16.63
N ARG A 236 2.98 15.00 -17.50
CA ARG A 236 2.87 16.28 -18.22
C ARG A 236 2.76 17.47 -17.28
N SER A 237 2.02 17.35 -16.18
CA SER A 237 1.92 18.42 -15.16
C SER A 237 3.24 18.71 -14.45
N LEU A 238 4.11 17.69 -14.31
CA LEU A 238 5.45 17.86 -13.73
C LEU A 238 6.40 18.54 -14.73
N MET A 239 6.36 18.16 -16.00
CA MET A 239 7.18 18.78 -17.05
C MET A 239 6.85 20.26 -17.23
N ALA A 240 5.56 20.61 -17.33
CA ALA A 240 5.14 22.00 -17.44
C ALA A 240 5.58 22.86 -16.25
N ARG A 241 5.64 22.28 -15.04
CA ARG A 241 6.18 22.98 -13.85
C ARG A 241 7.69 23.16 -13.91
N ALA A 242 8.43 22.20 -14.45
CA ALA A 242 9.87 22.29 -14.61
C ALA A 242 10.25 23.36 -15.65
N GLU A 243 9.47 23.46 -16.74
CA GLU A 243 9.66 24.47 -17.79
C GLU A 243 9.29 25.90 -17.32
N ALA A 244 8.29 26.01 -16.43
CA ALA A 244 7.87 27.29 -15.85
C ALA A 244 8.72 27.74 -14.64
N ALA A 245 9.61 26.88 -14.12
CA ALA A 245 10.50 27.25 -13.03
C ALA A 245 11.56 28.23 -13.56
N PRO A 246 11.78 29.39 -12.90
CA PRO A 246 12.81 30.31 -13.34
C PRO A 246 14.16 29.58 -13.38
N ALA A 247 14.89 29.74 -14.47
CA ALA A 247 16.26 29.23 -14.57
C ALA A 247 17.05 29.77 -13.37
N VAL A 248 17.46 28.87 -12.47
CA VAL A 248 18.39 29.24 -11.39
C VAL A 248 19.71 29.58 -12.07
N GLN A 249 19.90 30.87 -12.38
CA GLN A 249 21.21 31.38 -12.74
C GLN A 249 22.14 31.15 -11.55
N GLY A 250 23.19 30.34 -11.73
CA GLY A 250 24.37 30.41 -10.87
C GLY A 250 24.80 29.16 -10.11
N VAL A 251 24.50 27.93 -10.55
CA VAL A 251 25.24 26.76 -10.06
C VAL A 251 25.91 26.05 -11.23
N ALA A 252 27.19 26.39 -11.45
CA ALA A 252 28.06 25.60 -12.30
C ALA A 252 28.17 24.17 -11.73
N PRO A 253 28.18 23.13 -12.58
CA PRO A 253 28.38 21.76 -12.11
C PRO A 253 29.79 21.63 -11.49
N ARG A 254 29.85 21.11 -10.27
CA ARG A 254 31.05 20.51 -9.67
C ARG A 254 30.86 19.00 -9.63
#